data_AF-A0A257APK9-F1
#
_entry.id   AF-A0A257APK9-F1
#
_cell.length_a   1.000
_cell.length_b   1.000
_cell.length_c   1.000
_cell.angle_alpha   90.00
_cell.angle_beta   90.00
_cell.angle_gamma   90.00
#
_symmetry.space_group_name_H-M   'P 1'
#
loop_
_entity.id
_entity.type
_entity.pdbx_description
1 polymer ?
#
loop_
_entity_poly.entity_id
_entity_poly.type
_entity_poly.pdbx_seq_one_letter_code
_entity_poly.pdbx_strand_id
1 'polypeptide(L)'
;MYARTHEILNYKVYLTYRGRLRVRKTRIKHHEPNPSLLKKYIVEARHRWIKGRREEAARLVGRTLHYVGDSTIISPSKDEELHDRMERECSRMDPRHVIGDLNLFKPVGKRETLRVLLESLEEGPALSALEAVKRTLSTSFSIISSTLSPPTAPERFRELGGRCCEYFRERRRLILLLSLLLTILPFIALIFLSLELRPAIAFASLIPTIIPSMVAGVSAAILYRSRDMNTALYSARRVYGMLPWIIVGGVISGLITFGMGYMAIAISPTPEIIMTIIAYLRLFNTSEWKEIKDEIDWFTWR
;
A
#
# COMPACT_ATOMS: atom_id res chain seq x y z
N MET A 1 -25.07 -23.09 -12.02
CA MET A 1 -23.72 -23.07 -12.63
C MET A 1 -22.70 -23.05 -11.50
N TYR A 2 -22.17 -24.21 -11.12
CA TYR A 2 -21.23 -24.32 -9.99
C TYR A 2 -19.93 -23.62 -10.34
N ALA A 3 -19.64 -22.50 -9.67
CA ALA A 3 -18.32 -21.90 -9.71
C ALA A 3 -17.35 -22.89 -9.06
N ARG A 4 -16.44 -23.48 -9.86
CA ARG A 4 -15.26 -24.15 -9.32
C ARG A 4 -14.49 -23.13 -8.49
N THR A 5 -14.62 -23.22 -7.18
CA THR A 5 -13.77 -22.54 -6.21
C THR A 5 -12.32 -22.89 -6.56
N HIS A 6 -11.63 -21.93 -7.18
CA HIS A 6 -10.20 -22.05 -7.39
C HIS A 6 -9.55 -22.07 -6.00
N GLU A 7 -9.12 -23.26 -5.56
CA GLU A 7 -8.40 -23.43 -4.30
C GLU A 7 -7.17 -22.53 -4.29
N ILE A 8 -7.18 -21.53 -3.42
CA ILE A 8 -6.03 -20.65 -3.22
C ILE A 8 -5.08 -21.38 -2.27
N LEU A 9 -3.98 -21.86 -2.85
CA LEU A 9 -2.92 -22.56 -2.14
C LEU A 9 -1.96 -21.54 -1.53
N ASN A 10 -1.77 -21.61 -0.21
CA ASN A 10 -0.63 -20.98 0.46
C ASN A 10 0.47 -22.02 0.67
N TYR A 11 1.71 -21.58 0.78
CA TYR A 11 2.88 -22.44 0.86
C TYR A 11 3.49 -22.31 2.25
N LYS A 12 3.32 -23.33 3.09
CA LYS A 12 3.94 -23.36 4.42
C LYS A 12 5.26 -24.11 4.36
N VAL A 13 6.34 -23.43 4.75
CA VAL A 13 7.66 -24.04 4.87
C VAL A 13 7.73 -24.84 6.17
N TYR A 14 8.19 -26.08 6.11
CA TYR A 14 8.38 -26.94 7.27
C TYR A 14 9.71 -27.69 7.18
N LEU A 15 10.30 -27.99 8.34
CA LEU A 15 11.50 -28.82 8.44
C LEU A 15 11.10 -30.29 8.53
N THR A 16 11.70 -31.15 7.71
CA THR A 16 11.53 -32.60 7.87
C THR A 16 12.35 -33.12 9.03
N TYR A 17 12.02 -34.32 9.53
CA TYR A 17 12.80 -35.05 10.53
C TYR A 17 14.26 -35.35 10.11
N ARG A 18 14.60 -35.14 8.82
CA ARG A 18 15.96 -35.24 8.26
C ARG A 18 16.60 -33.86 8.02
N GLY A 19 16.06 -32.78 8.60
CA GLY A 19 16.61 -31.43 8.49
C GLY A 19 16.43 -30.74 7.13
N ARG A 20 15.58 -31.26 6.22
CA ARG A 20 15.33 -30.62 4.91
C ARG A 20 14.14 -29.67 4.99
N LEU A 21 14.30 -28.45 4.50
CA LEU A 21 13.19 -27.52 4.28
C LEU A 21 12.32 -28.02 3.12
N ARG A 22 11.03 -28.21 3.38
CA ARG A 22 10.02 -28.54 2.37
C ARG A 22 8.88 -27.54 2.42
N VAL A 23 8.17 -27.44 1.32
CA VAL A 23 7.02 -26.54 1.19
C VAL A 23 5.78 -27.40 1.01
N ARG A 24 4.79 -27.24 1.89
CA ARG A 24 3.48 -27.90 1.76
C ARG A 24 2.45 -26.90 1.28
N LYS A 25 1.65 -27.33 0.31
CA LYS A 25 0.40 -26.67 -0.07
C LYS A 25 -0.56 -26.75 1.11
N THR A 26 -0.88 -25.61 1.70
CA THR A 26 -1.89 -25.48 2.75
C THR A 26 -3.09 -24.72 2.19
N ARG A 27 -4.28 -25.28 2.37
CA ARG A 27 -5.54 -24.59 2.08
C ARG A 27 -5.59 -23.33 2.96
N ILE A 28 -5.81 -22.17 2.37
CA ILE A 28 -6.03 -20.96 3.16
C ILE A 28 -7.30 -21.19 3.98
N LYS A 29 -7.26 -20.97 5.29
CA LYS A 29 -8.48 -20.94 6.10
C LYS A 29 -9.35 -19.80 5.60
N HIS A 30 -10.51 -20.11 5.06
CA HIS A 30 -11.37 -19.10 4.44
C HIS A 30 -12.17 -18.29 5.48
N HIS A 31 -12.48 -18.88 6.64
CA HIS A 31 -13.16 -18.21 7.77
C HIS A 31 -12.23 -17.39 8.68
N GLU A 32 -10.91 -17.44 8.47
CA GLU A 32 -9.91 -16.65 9.23
C GLU A 32 -8.97 -15.95 8.23
N PRO A 33 -9.49 -15.03 7.40
CA PRO A 33 -8.71 -14.45 6.32
C PRO A 33 -7.61 -13.53 6.86
N ASN A 34 -6.45 -13.52 6.18
CA ASN A 34 -5.36 -12.61 6.52
C ASN A 34 -5.73 -11.15 6.13
N PRO A 35 -5.89 -10.22 7.09
CA PRO A 35 -6.32 -8.85 6.77
C PRO A 35 -5.35 -8.12 5.83
N SER A 36 -4.04 -8.37 5.95
CA SER A 36 -3.03 -7.75 5.08
C SER A 36 -3.16 -8.20 3.62
N LEU A 37 -3.57 -9.45 3.39
CA LEU A 37 -3.82 -9.97 2.05
C LEU A 37 -5.07 -9.32 1.44
N LEU A 38 -6.15 -9.20 2.21
CA LEU A 38 -7.39 -8.58 1.73
C LEU A 38 -7.21 -7.08 1.45
N LYS A 39 -6.47 -6.36 2.30
CA LYS A 39 -6.07 -4.96 2.03
C LYS A 39 -5.35 -4.85 0.68
N LYS A 40 -4.40 -5.75 0.41
CA LYS A 40 -3.67 -5.78 -0.86
C LYS A 40 -4.59 -6.02 -2.05
N TYR A 41 -5.54 -6.93 -1.94
CA TYR A 41 -6.52 -7.18 -3.01
C TYR A 41 -7.42 -5.98 -3.28
N ILE A 42 -7.91 -5.29 -2.24
CA ILE A 42 -8.73 -4.07 -2.40
C ILE A 42 -7.93 -2.97 -3.10
N VAL A 43 -6.70 -2.70 -2.64
CA VAL A 43 -5.84 -1.65 -3.23
C VAL A 43 -5.49 -1.97 -4.68
N GLU A 44 -5.11 -3.22 -4.97
CA GLU A 44 -4.80 -3.64 -6.33
C GLU A 44 -6.04 -3.57 -7.22
N ALA A 45 -7.22 -3.98 -6.73
CA ALA A 45 -8.47 -3.88 -7.47
C ALA A 45 -8.76 -2.42 -7.86
N ARG A 46 -8.56 -1.48 -6.93
CA ARG A 46 -8.70 -0.05 -7.21
C ARG A 46 -7.73 0.42 -8.29
N HIS A 47 -6.46 0.02 -8.22
CA HIS A 47 -5.46 0.38 -9.25
C HIS A 47 -5.81 -0.19 -10.62
N ARG A 48 -6.31 -1.43 -10.69
CA ARG A 48 -6.79 -2.04 -11.94
C ARG A 48 -7.99 -1.29 -12.50
N TRP A 49 -8.93 -0.90 -11.64
CA TRP A 49 -10.10 -0.11 -12.02
C TRP A 49 -9.71 1.24 -12.63
N ILE A 50 -8.81 1.99 -11.96
CA ILE A 50 -8.29 3.28 -12.46
C ILE A 50 -7.61 3.12 -13.82
N LYS A 51 -6.89 2.01 -14.04
CA LYS A 51 -6.22 1.69 -15.32
C LYS A 51 -7.16 1.15 -16.41
N GLY A 52 -8.47 1.08 -16.15
CA GLY A 52 -9.45 0.55 -17.10
C GLY A 52 -9.50 -0.98 -17.19
N ARG A 53 -8.76 -1.72 -16.35
CA ARG A 53 -8.74 -3.20 -16.31
C ARG A 53 -9.90 -3.72 -15.46
N ARG A 54 -11.12 -3.54 -15.96
CA ARG A 54 -12.37 -3.77 -15.23
C ARG A 54 -12.55 -5.21 -14.75
N GLU A 55 -12.29 -6.20 -15.60
CA GLU A 55 -12.44 -7.62 -15.25
C GLU A 55 -11.47 -8.05 -14.14
N GLU A 56 -10.21 -7.63 -14.23
CA GLU A 56 -9.22 -7.92 -13.20
C GLU A 56 -9.58 -7.28 -11.85
N ALA A 57 -10.10 -6.05 -11.87
CA ALA A 57 -10.59 -5.36 -10.68
C ALA A 57 -11.78 -6.10 -10.06
N ALA A 58 -12.80 -6.44 -10.86
CA ALA A 58 -13.97 -7.18 -10.41
C ALA A 58 -13.59 -8.55 -9.83
N ARG A 59 -12.64 -9.27 -10.46
CA ARG A 59 -12.13 -10.54 -9.96
C ARG A 59 -11.46 -10.40 -8.58
N LEU A 60 -10.66 -9.35 -8.37
CA LEU A 60 -10.01 -9.10 -7.08
C LEU A 60 -11.03 -8.69 -6.00
N VAL A 61 -12.00 -7.85 -6.33
CA VAL A 61 -13.10 -7.51 -5.43
C VAL A 61 -13.89 -8.77 -5.07
N GLY A 62 -14.33 -9.56 -6.04
CA GLY A 62 -15.07 -10.81 -5.79
C GLY A 62 -14.33 -11.78 -4.88
N ARG A 63 -12.99 -11.87 -5.01
CA ARG A 63 -12.15 -12.63 -4.06
C ARG A 63 -12.20 -12.06 -2.65
N THR A 64 -12.09 -10.75 -2.49
CA THR A 64 -12.21 -10.11 -1.17
C THR A 64 -13.59 -10.36 -0.57
N LEU A 65 -14.66 -10.21 -1.35
CA LEU A 65 -16.03 -10.39 -0.87
C LEU A 65 -16.33 -11.83 -0.46
N HIS A 66 -15.75 -12.81 -1.16
CA HIS A 66 -15.82 -14.21 -0.76
C HIS A 66 -15.24 -14.41 0.65
N TYR A 67 -14.04 -13.87 0.94
CA TYR A 67 -13.45 -13.97 2.27
C TYR A 67 -14.22 -13.17 3.33
N VAL A 68 -14.81 -12.03 2.97
CA VAL A 68 -15.68 -11.28 3.88
C VAL A 68 -16.90 -12.11 4.25
N GLY A 69 -17.58 -12.71 3.27
CA GLY A 69 -18.72 -13.60 3.51
C GLY A 69 -18.36 -14.76 4.43
N ASP A 70 -17.29 -15.48 4.11
CA ASP A 70 -16.85 -16.63 4.91
C ASP A 70 -16.45 -16.22 6.33
N SER A 71 -15.88 -15.03 6.53
CA SER A 71 -15.51 -14.54 7.87
C SER A 71 -16.71 -14.22 8.78
N THR A 72 -17.89 -14.00 8.21
CA THR A 72 -19.12 -13.77 8.99
C THR A 72 -19.80 -15.05 9.46
N ILE A 73 -19.39 -16.22 8.95
CA ILE A 73 -19.91 -17.54 9.35
C ILE A 73 -18.90 -18.21 10.28
N ILE A 74 -19.40 -18.89 11.31
CA ILE A 74 -18.52 -19.63 12.24
C ILE A 74 -17.70 -20.68 11.49
N SER A 75 -16.40 -20.79 11.78
CA SER A 75 -15.55 -21.79 11.12
C SER A 75 -16.06 -23.21 11.40
N PRO A 76 -16.12 -24.11 10.39
CA PRO A 76 -16.53 -25.50 10.61
C PRO A 76 -15.55 -26.24 11.52
N SER A 77 -14.30 -25.76 11.63
CA SER A 77 -13.33 -26.30 12.59
C SER A 77 -13.64 -25.95 14.05
N LYS A 78 -14.55 -25.01 14.30
CA LYS A 78 -15.00 -24.60 15.63
C LYS A 78 -16.34 -25.26 15.95
N ASP A 79 -17.26 -25.23 14.99
CA ASP A 79 -18.59 -25.85 15.09
C ASP A 79 -19.12 -26.15 13.67
N GLU A 80 -19.04 -27.42 13.26
CA GLU A 80 -19.46 -27.88 11.93
C GLU A 80 -20.98 -27.86 11.76
N GLU A 81 -21.73 -28.23 12.80
CA GLU A 81 -23.19 -28.29 12.73
C GLU A 81 -23.79 -26.88 12.63
N LEU A 82 -23.28 -25.94 13.43
CA LEU A 82 -23.71 -24.55 13.38
C LEU A 82 -23.31 -23.88 12.06
N HIS A 83 -22.11 -24.15 11.55
CA HIS A 83 -21.66 -23.69 10.23
C HIS A 83 -22.67 -24.10 9.14
N ASP A 84 -22.96 -25.40 9.01
CA ASP A 84 -23.83 -25.93 7.96
C ASP A 84 -25.28 -25.47 8.13
N ARG A 85 -25.72 -25.22 9.36
CA ARG A 85 -27.03 -24.63 9.64
C ARG A 85 -27.09 -23.18 9.16
N MET A 86 -26.09 -22.37 9.50
CA MET A 86 -26.02 -20.97 9.07
C MET A 86 -25.96 -20.86 7.55
N GLU A 87 -25.13 -21.66 6.87
CA GLU A 87 -25.05 -21.65 5.39
C GLU A 87 -26.40 -21.99 4.74
N ARG A 88 -27.10 -23.01 5.25
CA ARG A 88 -28.44 -23.39 4.76
C ARG A 88 -29.45 -22.28 4.97
N GLU A 89 -29.45 -21.64 6.14
CA GLU A 89 -30.35 -20.51 6.42
C GLU A 89 -30.04 -19.31 5.52
N CYS A 90 -28.77 -18.93 5.38
CA CYS A 90 -28.33 -17.88 4.46
C CYS A 90 -28.81 -18.14 3.02
N SER A 91 -28.68 -19.38 2.53
CA SER A 91 -29.07 -19.74 1.15
C SER A 91 -30.58 -19.61 0.86
N ARG A 92 -31.41 -19.60 1.91
CA ARG A 92 -32.87 -19.45 1.80
C ARG A 92 -33.33 -17.99 1.85
N MET A 93 -32.46 -17.07 2.25
CA MET A 93 -32.79 -15.65 2.33
C MET A 93 -32.67 -15.01 0.95
N ASP A 94 -33.68 -14.24 0.54
CA ASP A 94 -33.56 -13.34 -0.61
C ASP A 94 -32.87 -12.04 -0.16
N PRO A 95 -31.66 -11.73 -0.65
CA PRO A 95 -30.94 -10.51 -0.27
C PRO A 95 -31.75 -9.23 -0.48
N ARG A 96 -32.69 -9.21 -1.43
CA ARG A 96 -33.52 -8.03 -1.74
C ARG A 96 -34.42 -7.63 -0.57
N HIS A 97 -34.90 -8.60 0.20
CA HIS A 97 -35.71 -8.33 1.39
C HIS A 97 -34.88 -7.84 2.58
N VAL A 98 -33.57 -8.12 2.58
CA VAL A 98 -32.66 -7.73 3.66
C VAL A 98 -32.11 -6.31 3.43
N ILE A 99 -31.88 -5.93 2.17
CA ILE A 99 -31.27 -4.64 1.81
C ILE A 99 -32.09 -3.44 2.31
N GLY A 100 -33.42 -3.55 2.33
CA GLY A 100 -34.30 -2.46 2.79
C GLY A 100 -34.04 -2.03 4.24
N ASP A 101 -33.52 -2.93 5.07
CA ASP A 101 -33.21 -2.69 6.48
C ASP A 101 -31.76 -2.24 6.72
N LEU A 102 -30.94 -2.15 5.67
CA LEU A 102 -29.51 -1.84 5.81
C LEU A 102 -29.25 -0.35 5.72
N ASN A 103 -28.53 0.18 6.70
CA ASN A 103 -27.91 1.50 6.59
C ASN A 103 -26.63 1.40 5.75
N LEU A 104 -26.77 1.55 4.43
CA LEU A 104 -25.66 1.41 3.49
C LEU A 104 -24.72 2.61 3.56
N PHE A 105 -23.46 2.35 3.90
CA PHE A 105 -22.41 3.36 3.96
C PHE A 105 -21.53 3.31 2.70
N LYS A 106 -21.22 4.47 2.12
CA LYS A 106 -20.30 4.59 0.99
C LYS A 106 -18.98 5.22 1.47
N PRO A 107 -17.93 4.43 1.78
CA PRO A 107 -16.66 4.97 2.21
C PRO A 107 -16.02 5.83 1.11
N VAL A 108 -15.37 6.90 1.53
CA VAL A 108 -14.66 7.81 0.63
C VAL A 108 -13.16 7.68 0.86
N GLY A 109 -12.46 7.17 -0.15
CA GLY A 109 -11.02 7.00 -0.09
C GLY A 109 -10.57 5.63 0.43
N LYS A 110 -9.27 5.39 0.33
CA LYS A 110 -8.57 4.19 0.76
C LYS A 110 -8.71 3.97 2.25
N ARG A 111 -8.46 4.99 3.08
CA ARG A 111 -8.46 4.82 4.55
C ARG A 111 -9.81 4.33 5.07
N GLU A 112 -10.91 4.97 4.67
CA GLU A 112 -12.25 4.56 5.09
C GLU A 112 -12.62 3.17 4.56
N THR A 113 -12.27 2.87 3.31
CA THR A 113 -12.54 1.55 2.70
C THR A 113 -11.82 0.44 3.44
N LEU A 114 -10.55 0.64 3.78
CA LEU A 114 -9.76 -0.33 4.53
C LEU A 114 -10.21 -0.42 6.00
N ARG A 115 -10.73 0.66 6.58
CA ARG A 115 -11.32 0.66 7.92
C ARG A 115 -12.57 -0.23 7.95
N VAL A 116 -13.49 -0.05 7.00
CA VAL A 116 -14.69 -0.91 6.90
C VAL A 116 -14.32 -2.39 6.77
N LEU A 117 -13.31 -2.72 5.96
CA LEU A 117 -12.81 -4.09 5.88
C LEU A 117 -12.32 -4.59 7.24
N LEU A 118 -11.51 -3.81 7.94
CA LEU A 118 -10.91 -4.23 9.21
C LEU A 118 -11.96 -4.40 10.31
N GLU A 119 -12.85 -3.43 10.48
CA GLU A 119 -13.94 -3.47 11.45
C GLU A 119 -14.79 -4.73 11.23
N SER A 120 -15.15 -5.02 9.97
CA SER A 120 -15.91 -6.23 9.63
C SER A 120 -15.18 -7.54 9.95
N LEU A 121 -13.85 -7.57 9.91
CA LEU A 121 -13.06 -8.76 10.25
C LEU A 121 -12.84 -8.89 11.76
N GLU A 122 -12.71 -7.77 12.47
CA GLU A 122 -12.52 -7.71 13.92
C GLU A 122 -13.78 -8.10 14.68
N GLU A 123 -14.97 -7.82 14.13
CA GLU A 123 -16.26 -8.27 14.69
C GLU A 123 -16.41 -9.80 14.73
N GLY A 124 -15.68 -10.53 13.89
CA GLY A 124 -15.72 -11.99 13.83
C GLY A 124 -17.05 -12.57 13.31
N PRO A 125 -17.31 -13.87 13.57
CA PRO A 125 -18.53 -14.54 13.13
C PRO A 125 -19.80 -13.88 13.70
N ALA A 126 -20.85 -13.80 12.88
CA ALA A 126 -22.15 -13.30 13.29
C ALA A 126 -22.86 -14.31 14.23
N LEU A 127 -23.81 -13.81 15.03
CA LEU A 127 -24.58 -14.64 15.96
C LEU A 127 -25.73 -15.39 15.27
N SER A 128 -26.09 -14.99 14.05
CA SER A 128 -27.17 -15.60 13.28
C SER A 128 -26.94 -15.51 11.77
N ALA A 129 -27.61 -16.35 10.98
CA ALA A 129 -27.57 -16.30 9.52
C ALA A 129 -28.05 -14.95 8.96
N LEU A 130 -29.11 -14.38 9.54
CA LEU A 130 -29.64 -13.08 9.12
C LEU A 130 -28.60 -11.97 9.33
N GLU A 131 -27.94 -11.97 10.49
CA GLU A 131 -26.87 -11.03 10.78
C GLU A 131 -25.66 -11.23 9.85
N ALA A 132 -25.27 -12.47 9.56
CA ALA A 132 -24.21 -12.78 8.60
C ALA A 132 -24.51 -12.21 7.21
N VAL A 133 -25.74 -12.38 6.72
CA VAL A 133 -26.20 -11.80 5.45
C VAL A 133 -26.18 -10.27 5.52
N LYS A 134 -26.70 -9.65 6.59
CA LYS A 134 -26.71 -8.19 6.78
C LYS A 134 -25.29 -7.60 6.76
N ARG A 135 -24.37 -8.18 7.55
CA ARG A 135 -22.96 -7.76 7.63
C ARG A 135 -22.27 -7.94 6.27
N THR A 136 -22.43 -9.11 5.65
CA THR A 136 -21.83 -9.39 4.32
C THR A 136 -22.31 -8.40 3.27
N LEU A 137 -23.60 -8.11 3.20
CA LEU A 137 -24.16 -7.16 2.24
C LEU A 137 -23.67 -5.73 2.48
N SER A 138 -23.66 -5.27 3.73
CA SER A 138 -23.21 -3.92 4.09
C SER A 138 -21.72 -3.71 3.78
N THR A 139 -20.87 -4.65 4.21
CA THR A 139 -19.43 -4.61 3.93
C THR A 139 -19.15 -4.73 2.44
N SER A 140 -19.86 -5.61 1.74
CA SER A 140 -19.71 -5.78 0.29
C SER A 140 -20.09 -4.51 -0.47
N PHE A 141 -21.21 -3.88 -0.12
CA PHE A 141 -21.63 -2.61 -0.69
C PHE A 141 -20.55 -1.55 -0.50
N SER A 142 -20.03 -1.41 0.72
CA SER A 142 -18.99 -0.43 1.05
C SER A 142 -17.72 -0.64 0.22
N ILE A 143 -17.23 -1.88 0.12
CA ILE A 143 -16.03 -2.22 -0.64
C ILE A 143 -16.25 -1.98 -2.15
N ILE A 144 -17.37 -2.46 -2.71
CA ILE A 144 -17.70 -2.30 -4.13
C ILE A 144 -17.82 -0.82 -4.48
N SER A 145 -18.63 -0.08 -3.70
CA SER A 145 -18.98 1.31 -3.99
C SER A 145 -17.78 2.26 -3.92
N SER A 146 -16.77 1.96 -3.11
CA SER A 146 -15.53 2.73 -3.10
C SER A 146 -14.51 2.26 -4.13
N THR A 147 -14.36 0.94 -4.32
CA THR A 147 -13.32 0.39 -5.20
C THR A 147 -13.66 0.57 -6.69
N LEU A 148 -14.92 0.31 -7.06
CA LEU A 148 -15.40 0.26 -8.45
C LEU A 148 -16.21 1.50 -8.86
N SER A 149 -16.23 2.56 -8.06
CA SER A 149 -16.82 3.84 -8.46
C SER A 149 -15.91 4.65 -9.38
N PRO A 150 -16.43 5.68 -10.07
CA PRO A 150 -15.60 6.61 -10.85
C PRO A 150 -14.40 7.12 -10.04
N PRO A 151 -13.19 7.19 -10.64
CA PRO A 151 -11.99 7.49 -9.88
C PRO A 151 -11.77 8.96 -9.57
N THR A 152 -12.66 9.85 -10.01
CA THR A 152 -12.58 11.29 -9.77
C THR A 152 -12.53 11.59 -8.28
N ALA A 153 -11.53 12.38 -7.87
CA ALA A 153 -11.42 12.86 -6.51
C ALA A 153 -12.68 13.68 -6.14
N PRO A 154 -13.33 13.40 -4.99
CA PRO A 154 -14.40 14.25 -4.45
C PRO A 154 -13.91 15.67 -4.20
N GLU A 155 -14.83 16.63 -4.14
CA GLU A 155 -14.53 18.06 -4.03
C GLU A 155 -13.59 18.40 -2.88
N ARG A 156 -13.90 17.92 -1.66
CA ARG A 156 -13.03 18.07 -0.49
C ARG A 156 -11.59 17.62 -0.74
N PHE A 157 -11.41 16.45 -1.36
CA PHE A 157 -10.07 15.93 -1.66
C PHE A 157 -9.40 16.78 -2.74
N ARG A 158 -10.13 17.14 -3.79
CA ARG A 158 -9.62 17.98 -4.89
C ARG A 158 -9.11 19.33 -4.38
N GLU A 159 -9.82 19.98 -3.46
CA GLU A 159 -9.37 21.23 -2.82
C GLU A 159 -8.08 21.04 -2.02
N LEU A 160 -8.00 19.98 -1.19
CA LEU A 160 -6.79 19.64 -0.45
C LEU A 160 -5.61 19.37 -1.40
N GLY A 161 -5.85 18.62 -2.48
CA GLY A 161 -4.87 18.35 -3.53
C GLY A 161 -4.39 19.62 -4.23
N GLY A 162 -5.32 20.55 -4.51
CA GLY A 162 -5.03 21.86 -5.08
C GLY A 162 -4.12 22.69 -4.17
N ARG A 163 -4.47 22.81 -2.88
CA ARG A 163 -3.65 23.50 -1.86
C ARG A 163 -2.25 22.89 -1.74
N CYS A 164 -2.14 21.56 -1.74
CA CYS A 164 -0.84 20.90 -1.76
C CYS A 164 -0.02 21.24 -3.01
N CYS A 165 -0.65 21.23 -4.18
CA CYS A 165 0.05 21.55 -5.43
C CYS A 165 0.53 23.01 -5.47
N GLU A 166 -0.29 23.95 -5.01
CA GLU A 166 0.11 25.35 -4.88
C GLU A 166 1.28 25.52 -3.91
N TYR A 167 1.21 24.88 -2.75
CA TYR A 167 2.29 24.86 -1.75
C TYR A 167 3.62 24.38 -2.35
N PHE A 168 3.60 23.27 -3.11
CA PHE A 168 4.80 22.76 -3.78
C PHE A 168 5.26 23.69 -4.91
N ARG A 169 4.33 24.30 -5.66
CA ARG A 169 4.64 25.23 -6.76
C ARG A 169 5.35 26.49 -6.26
N GLU A 170 4.91 27.05 -5.14
CA GLU A 170 5.58 28.18 -4.48
C GLU A 170 7.03 27.83 -4.10
N ARG A 171 7.27 26.58 -3.71
CA ARG A 171 8.57 26.07 -3.24
C ARG A 171 9.36 25.34 -4.34
N ARG A 172 8.96 25.48 -5.60
CA ARG A 172 9.56 24.75 -6.73
C ARG A 172 11.08 24.86 -6.82
N ARG A 173 11.65 26.04 -6.52
CA ARG A 173 13.11 26.26 -6.54
C ARG A 173 13.81 25.45 -5.45
N LEU A 174 13.22 25.42 -4.25
CA LEU A 174 13.73 24.61 -3.15
C LEU A 174 13.64 23.12 -3.49
N ILE A 175 12.51 22.66 -4.04
CA ILE A 175 12.34 21.26 -4.49
C ILE A 175 13.40 20.88 -5.53
N LEU A 176 13.66 21.75 -6.51
CA LEU A 176 14.71 21.52 -7.51
C LEU A 176 16.10 21.43 -6.87
N LEU A 177 16.43 22.35 -5.95
CA LEU A 177 17.70 22.31 -5.24
C LEU A 177 17.86 21.01 -4.45
N LEU A 178 16.87 20.65 -3.64
CA LEU A 178 16.88 19.42 -2.85
C LEU A 178 16.92 18.17 -3.74
N SER A 179 16.27 18.21 -4.91
CA SER A 179 16.34 17.16 -5.93
C SER A 179 17.76 16.97 -6.44
N LEU A 180 18.44 18.07 -6.79
CA LEU A 180 19.82 18.03 -7.26
C LEU A 180 20.76 17.51 -6.18
N LEU A 181 20.58 17.95 -4.93
CA LEU A 181 21.37 17.46 -3.79
C LEU A 181 21.19 15.95 -3.57
N LEU A 182 19.95 15.45 -3.56
CA LEU A 182 19.70 14.01 -3.43
C LEU A 182 20.34 13.20 -4.57
N THR A 183 20.35 13.73 -5.79
CA THR A 183 20.95 13.04 -6.93
C THR A 183 22.48 13.09 -6.86
N ILE A 184 23.09 14.23 -6.55
CA ILE A 184 24.53 14.46 -6.68
C ILE A 184 25.32 13.90 -5.47
N LEU A 185 24.81 14.05 -4.23
CA LEU A 185 25.55 13.67 -3.03
C LEU A 185 25.97 12.18 -2.99
N PRO A 186 25.12 11.21 -3.38
CA PRO A 186 25.55 9.81 -3.48
C PRO A 186 26.63 9.56 -4.54
N PHE A 187 26.66 10.34 -5.63
CA PHE A 187 27.73 10.23 -6.64
C PHE A 187 29.04 10.81 -6.15
N ILE A 188 29.00 11.91 -5.39
CA ILE A 188 30.19 12.45 -4.74
C ILE A 188 30.76 11.40 -3.77
N ALA A 189 29.90 10.77 -2.97
CA ALA A 189 30.29 9.67 -2.08
C ALA A 189 30.94 8.51 -2.88
N LEU A 190 30.37 8.15 -4.03
CA LEU A 190 30.90 7.12 -4.91
C LEU A 190 32.27 7.46 -5.48
N ILE A 191 32.48 8.71 -5.90
CA ILE A 191 33.78 9.17 -6.42
C ILE A 191 34.82 9.06 -5.32
N PHE A 192 34.55 9.61 -4.13
CA PHE A 192 35.49 9.52 -3.01
C PHE A 192 35.81 8.07 -2.65
N LEU A 193 34.79 7.22 -2.53
CA LEU A 193 34.99 5.82 -2.20
C LEU A 193 35.75 5.06 -3.29
N SER A 194 35.59 5.43 -4.56
CA SER A 194 36.33 4.84 -5.69
C SER A 194 37.80 5.27 -5.76
N LEU A 195 38.22 6.28 -5.00
CA LEU A 195 39.64 6.62 -4.86
C LEU A 195 40.37 5.63 -3.95
N GLU A 196 39.66 4.99 -3.02
CA GLU A 196 40.24 4.04 -2.05
C GLU A 196 39.88 2.58 -2.35
N LEU A 197 38.74 2.34 -3.00
CA LEU A 197 38.24 1.02 -3.37
C LEU A 197 38.26 0.80 -4.88
N ARG A 198 38.28 -0.48 -5.28
CA ARG A 198 37.95 -0.84 -6.67
C ARG A 198 36.56 -0.27 -7.00
N PRO A 199 36.37 0.37 -8.17
CA PRO A 199 35.10 1.02 -8.53
C PRO A 199 33.87 0.12 -8.40
N ALA A 200 34.01 -1.18 -8.71
CA ALA A 200 32.93 -2.15 -8.55
C ALA A 200 32.48 -2.35 -7.09
N ILE A 201 33.42 -2.31 -6.15
CA ILE A 201 33.17 -2.47 -4.71
C ILE A 201 32.57 -1.18 -4.14
N ALA A 202 33.11 -0.02 -4.54
CA ALA A 202 32.57 1.29 -4.18
C ALA A 202 31.12 1.46 -4.68
N PHE A 203 30.84 1.01 -5.89
CA PHE A 203 29.49 1.02 -6.43
C PHE A 203 28.58 0.07 -5.66
N ALA A 204 28.96 -1.19 -5.49
CA ALA A 204 28.16 -2.19 -4.79
C ALA A 204 27.79 -1.79 -3.36
N SER A 205 28.70 -1.14 -2.65
CA SER A 205 28.48 -0.66 -1.28
C SER A 205 27.52 0.54 -1.18
N LEU A 206 27.38 1.35 -2.23
CA LEU A 206 26.52 2.53 -2.25
C LEU A 206 25.19 2.34 -2.99
N ILE A 207 25.01 1.23 -3.72
CA ILE A 207 23.73 0.88 -4.40
C ILE A 207 22.50 1.11 -3.48
N PRO A 208 22.50 0.65 -2.20
CA PRO A 208 21.36 0.83 -1.31
C PRO A 208 20.96 2.29 -1.08
N THR A 209 21.89 3.23 -1.21
CA THR A 209 21.65 4.69 -1.09
C THR A 209 21.37 5.34 -2.44
N ILE A 210 22.13 4.98 -3.48
CA ILE A 210 22.02 5.61 -4.81
C ILE A 210 20.63 5.39 -5.39
N ILE A 211 20.10 4.16 -5.35
CA ILE A 211 18.80 3.84 -5.95
C ILE A 211 17.65 4.69 -5.36
N PRO A 212 17.38 4.66 -4.04
CA PRO A 212 16.27 5.45 -3.49
C PRO A 212 16.48 6.95 -3.64
N SER A 213 17.72 7.44 -3.56
CA SER A 213 18.05 8.86 -3.79
C SER A 213 17.79 9.29 -5.23
N MET A 214 18.11 8.45 -6.21
CA MET A 214 17.80 8.69 -7.61
C MET A 214 16.30 8.71 -7.88
N VAL A 215 15.56 7.74 -7.34
CA VAL A 215 14.10 7.70 -7.49
C VAL A 215 13.46 8.95 -6.86
N ALA A 216 13.93 9.37 -5.69
CA ALA A 216 13.47 10.59 -5.03
C ALA A 216 13.83 11.85 -5.83
N GLY A 217 15.09 12.00 -6.26
CA GLY A 217 15.53 13.14 -7.06
C GLY A 217 14.77 13.25 -8.39
N VAL A 218 14.70 12.18 -9.18
CA VAL A 218 13.95 12.18 -10.45
C VAL A 218 12.47 12.50 -10.21
N SER A 219 11.86 11.95 -9.15
CA SER A 219 10.46 12.27 -8.80
C SER A 219 10.30 13.73 -8.40
N ALA A 220 11.24 14.31 -7.65
CA ALA A 220 11.21 15.73 -7.28
C ALA A 220 11.41 16.66 -8.49
N ALA A 221 12.25 16.27 -9.46
CA ALA A 221 12.40 16.97 -10.72
C ALA A 221 11.11 16.94 -11.57
N ILE A 222 10.40 15.80 -11.59
CA ILE A 222 9.08 15.71 -12.22
C ILE A 222 8.07 16.60 -11.50
N LEU A 223 8.05 16.59 -10.16
CA LEU A 223 7.21 17.47 -9.34
C LEU A 223 7.46 18.94 -9.68
N TYR A 224 8.73 19.36 -9.78
CA TYR A 224 9.13 20.71 -10.17
C TYR A 224 8.55 21.14 -11.53
N ARG A 225 8.57 20.24 -12.52
CA ARG A 225 8.12 20.53 -13.90
C ARG A 225 6.61 20.36 -14.09
N SER A 226 5.93 19.67 -13.18
CA SER A 226 4.53 19.31 -13.35
C SER A 226 3.61 20.53 -13.40
N ARG A 227 2.70 20.53 -14.37
CA ARG A 227 1.55 21.46 -14.44
C ARG A 227 0.23 20.78 -14.07
N ASP A 228 0.23 19.44 -14.02
CA ASP A 228 -0.91 18.59 -13.74
C ASP A 228 -0.90 18.14 -12.27
N MET A 229 -2.06 18.24 -11.62
CA MET A 229 -2.21 17.92 -10.18
C MET A 229 -1.93 16.44 -9.91
N ASN A 230 -2.42 15.53 -10.77
CA ASN A 230 -2.14 14.10 -10.69
C ASN A 230 -0.62 13.86 -10.64
N THR A 231 0.10 14.34 -11.66
CA THR A 231 1.53 14.13 -11.82
C THR A 231 2.32 14.73 -10.65
N ALA A 232 1.90 15.91 -10.15
CA ALA A 232 2.50 16.54 -8.98
C ALA A 232 2.33 15.67 -7.73
N LEU A 233 1.11 15.30 -7.37
CA LEU A 233 0.83 14.52 -6.15
C LEU A 233 1.46 13.12 -6.18
N TYR A 234 1.39 12.40 -7.31
CA TYR A 234 2.05 11.11 -7.45
C TYR A 234 3.57 11.21 -7.32
N SER A 235 4.17 12.26 -7.85
CA SER A 235 5.61 12.48 -7.75
C SER A 235 6.01 12.86 -6.33
N ALA A 236 5.27 13.76 -5.68
CA ALA A 236 5.41 14.09 -4.27
C ALA A 236 5.34 12.84 -3.38
N ARG A 237 4.38 11.93 -3.64
CA ARG A 237 4.23 10.68 -2.88
C ARG A 237 5.43 9.76 -3.06
N ARG A 238 5.97 9.66 -4.28
CA ARG A 238 7.18 8.89 -4.55
C ARG A 238 8.40 9.45 -3.81
N VAL A 239 8.59 10.76 -3.82
CA VAL A 239 9.65 11.42 -3.04
C VAL A 239 9.50 11.06 -1.57
N TYR A 240 8.34 11.35 -0.98
CA TYR A 240 8.07 11.10 0.44
C TYR A 240 8.26 9.62 0.82
N GLY A 241 7.79 8.70 -0.02
CA GLY A 241 7.93 7.26 0.19
C GLY A 241 9.36 6.74 0.09
N MET A 242 10.26 7.44 -0.61
CA MET A 242 11.67 7.06 -0.74
C MET A 242 12.54 7.59 0.41
N LEU A 243 12.14 8.67 1.11
CA LEU A 243 12.97 9.26 2.17
C LEU A 243 13.41 8.24 3.25
N PRO A 244 12.54 7.35 3.78
CA PRO A 244 12.98 6.33 4.74
C PRO A 244 13.97 5.34 4.14
N TRP A 245 13.83 5.01 2.86
CA TRP A 245 14.74 4.09 2.16
C TRP A 245 16.11 4.69 1.91
N ILE A 246 16.21 6.02 1.74
CA ILE A 246 17.51 6.70 1.68
C ILE A 246 18.23 6.56 3.02
N ILE A 247 17.52 6.71 4.14
CA ILE A 247 18.09 6.54 5.49
C ILE A 247 18.58 5.10 5.68
N VAL A 248 17.73 4.11 5.40
CA VAL A 248 18.08 2.68 5.48
C VAL A 248 19.26 2.35 4.57
N GLY A 249 19.23 2.87 3.34
CA GLY A 249 20.31 2.73 2.37
C GLY A 249 21.62 3.29 2.89
N GLY A 250 21.59 4.50 3.47
CA GLY A 250 22.76 5.16 4.06
C GLY A 250 23.35 4.36 5.21
N VAL A 251 22.52 3.83 6.12
CA VAL A 251 22.96 2.97 7.22
C VAL A 251 23.61 1.69 6.71
N ILE A 252 22.99 0.98 5.76
CA ILE A 252 23.55 -0.24 5.17
C ILE A 252 24.88 0.06 4.49
N SER A 253 24.94 1.12 3.69
CA SER A 253 26.13 1.54 2.96
C SER A 253 27.28 1.90 3.92
N GLY A 254 26.94 2.60 5.02
CA GLY A 254 27.88 2.94 6.09
C GLY A 254 28.42 1.70 6.81
N LEU A 255 27.57 0.71 7.13
CA LEU A 255 28.00 -0.55 7.76
C LEU A 255 28.92 -1.37 6.85
N ILE A 256 28.65 -1.41 5.54
CA ILE A 256 29.51 -2.07 4.56
C ILE A 256 30.88 -1.39 4.53
N THR A 257 30.90 -0.06 4.43
CA THR A 257 32.13 0.75 4.38
C THR A 257 32.94 0.65 5.67
N PHE A 258 32.25 0.63 6.82
CA PHE A 258 32.83 0.37 8.15
C PHE A 258 33.53 -0.99 8.20
N GLY A 259 32.84 -2.05 7.77
CA GLY A 259 33.38 -3.41 7.78
C GLY A 259 34.61 -3.59 6.89
N MET A 260 34.80 -2.71 5.91
CA MET A 260 35.96 -2.68 5.03
C MET A 260 37.11 -1.79 5.56
N GLY A 261 36.92 -1.06 6.67
CA GLY A 261 37.96 -0.22 7.29
C GLY A 261 38.01 1.24 6.82
N TYR A 262 37.03 1.71 6.05
CA TYR A 262 37.08 3.02 5.38
C TYR A 262 36.26 4.10 6.10
N MET A 263 36.62 4.38 7.35
CA MET A 263 35.85 5.26 8.24
C MET A 263 35.80 6.73 7.83
N ALA A 264 36.90 7.26 7.28
CA ALA A 264 37.01 8.69 6.95
C ALA A 264 36.05 9.08 5.80
N ILE A 265 35.87 8.20 4.82
CA ILE A 265 35.01 8.45 3.66
C ILE A 265 33.52 8.33 4.00
N ALA A 266 33.15 7.41 4.90
CA ALA A 266 31.76 7.22 5.32
C ALA A 266 31.14 8.48 5.98
N ILE A 267 31.97 9.39 6.48
CA ILE A 267 31.54 10.61 7.17
C ILE A 267 31.32 11.78 6.19
N SER A 268 31.93 11.77 5.00
CA SER A 268 32.15 13.01 4.23
C SER A 268 30.92 13.64 3.54
N PRO A 269 29.85 12.90 3.12
CA PRO A 269 28.61 13.52 2.64
C PRO A 269 27.37 13.19 3.49
N THR A 270 27.56 12.46 4.60
CA THR A 270 26.46 11.96 5.44
C THR A 270 25.66 13.10 6.08
N PRO A 271 26.28 14.16 6.66
CA PRO A 271 25.55 15.31 7.19
C PRO A 271 24.67 16.00 6.15
N GLU A 272 25.16 16.20 4.93
CA GLU A 272 24.46 16.88 3.84
C GLU A 272 23.25 16.06 3.37
N ILE A 273 23.39 14.73 3.28
CA ILE A 273 22.28 13.82 2.97
C ILE A 273 21.21 13.92 4.06
N ILE A 274 21.59 13.88 5.34
CA ILE A 274 20.67 14.00 6.47
C ILE A 274 19.94 15.35 6.43
N MET A 275 20.66 16.45 6.23
CA MET A 275 20.07 17.79 6.14
C MET A 275 19.08 17.90 4.97
N THR A 276 19.42 17.31 3.82
CA THR A 276 18.53 17.25 2.65
C THR A 276 17.24 16.47 2.95
N ILE A 277 17.36 15.33 3.64
CA ILE A 277 16.20 14.53 4.07
C ILE A 277 15.32 15.32 5.06
N ILE A 278 15.93 15.99 6.05
CA ILE A 278 15.20 16.82 7.02
C ILE A 278 14.45 17.95 6.31
N ALA A 279 15.08 18.61 5.34
CA ALA A 279 14.43 19.66 4.55
C ALA A 279 13.21 19.12 3.77
N TYR A 280 13.32 17.93 3.17
CA TYR A 280 12.16 17.27 2.55
C TYR A 280 11.07 16.90 3.57
N LEU A 281 11.43 16.34 4.72
CA LEU A 281 10.44 16.00 5.75
C LEU A 281 9.67 17.24 6.23
N ARG A 282 10.35 18.39 6.36
CA ARG A 282 9.70 19.67 6.67
C ARG A 282 8.77 20.12 5.55
N LEU A 283 9.17 19.97 4.29
CA LEU A 283 8.32 20.27 3.13
C LEU A 283 7.02 19.44 3.13
N PHE A 284 7.09 18.18 3.57
CA PHE A 284 5.93 17.29 3.67
C PHE A 284 5.17 17.39 5.00
N ASN A 285 5.52 18.32 5.89
CA ASN A 285 4.89 18.45 7.20
C ASN A 285 3.65 19.39 7.18
N THR A 286 2.90 19.43 6.08
CA THR A 286 1.64 20.19 6.00
C THR A 286 0.45 19.33 6.42
N SER A 287 -0.59 19.97 6.94
CA SER A 287 -1.84 19.28 7.32
C SER A 287 -2.49 18.60 6.12
N GLU A 288 -2.54 19.30 4.99
CA GLU A 288 -3.15 18.83 3.75
C GLU A 288 -2.43 17.58 3.23
N TRP A 289 -1.09 17.58 3.25
CA TRP A 289 -0.31 16.43 2.81
C TRP A 289 -0.58 15.21 3.68
N LYS A 290 -0.62 15.38 5.01
CA LYS A 290 -0.91 14.28 5.95
C LYS A 290 -2.29 13.67 5.69
N GLU A 291 -3.25 14.47 5.26
CA GLU A 291 -4.61 14.04 5.00
C GLU A 291 -4.73 13.27 3.68
N ILE A 292 -4.05 13.73 2.61
CA ILE A 292 -4.22 13.16 1.26
C ILE A 292 -3.16 12.14 0.85
N LYS A 293 -1.98 12.09 1.50
CA LYS A 293 -0.84 11.29 1.02
C LYS A 293 -1.18 9.82 0.79
N ASP A 294 -2.04 9.24 1.63
CA ASP A 294 -2.45 7.84 1.56
C ASP A 294 -3.59 7.62 0.55
N GLU A 295 -4.24 8.69 0.10
CA GLU A 295 -5.38 8.71 -0.81
C GLU A 295 -4.97 8.94 -2.27
N ILE A 296 -3.73 9.36 -2.53
CA ILE A 296 -3.25 9.72 -3.88
C ILE A 296 -3.45 8.60 -4.89
N ASP A 297 -3.20 7.35 -4.50
CA ASP A 297 -3.37 6.17 -5.36
C ASP A 297 -4.82 5.67 -5.47
N TRP A 298 -5.74 6.33 -4.78
CA TRP A 298 -7.16 6.00 -4.78
C TRP A 298 -7.96 6.83 -5.78
N PHE A 299 -7.46 7.99 -6.21
CA PHE A 299 -8.18 8.92 -7.07
C PHE A 299 -7.38 9.33 -8.31
N THR A 300 -8.11 9.81 -9.32
CA THR A 300 -7.59 10.67 -10.37
C THR A 300 -7.85 12.12 -9.98
N TRP A 301 -6.77 12.88 -9.87
CA TRP A 301 -6.73 14.29 -9.46
C TRP A 301 -6.75 15.19 -10.69
N ARG A 302 -7.87 15.86 -10.92
CA ARG A 302 -8.08 16.81 -12.01
C ARG A 302 -8.55 18.14 -11.46
#